data_AF-A0A967ZQS9-F1
#
_entry.id   AF-A0A967ZQS9-F1
#
_cell.length_a   1.000
_cell.length_b   1.000
_cell.length_c   1.000
_cell.angle_alpha   90.00
_cell.angle_beta   90.00
_cell.angle_gamma   90.00
#
_symmetry.space_group_name_H-M   'P 1'
#
loop_
_entity.id
_entity.type
_entity.pdbx_description
1 polymer ?
#
loop_
_entity_poly.entity_id
_entity_poly.type
_entity_poly.pdbx_seq_one_letter_code
_entity_poly.pdbx_strand_id
1 'polypeptide(L)' 'LIHRVSSAREAGMLPLGLAPGSVLRKPVARGQTLTYDDVELDESLTIVHLRRLQDLETG' A
#
# COMPACT_ATOMS: atom_id res chain seq x y z
N LEU A 1 5.23 3.78 -10.05
CA LEU A 1 4.79 3.06 -11.27
C LEU A 1 3.26 3.11 -11.32
N ILE A 2 2.67 3.17 -12.51
CA ILE A 2 1.20 3.18 -12.67
C ILE A 2 0.79 1.80 -13.19
N HIS A 3 -0.16 1.16 -12.50
CA HIS A 3 -0.66 -0.17 -12.84
C HIS A 3 -2.19 -0.17 -12.96
N ARG A 4 -2.74 -1.15 -13.68
CA ARG A 4 -4.18 -1.43 -13.64
C ARG A 4 -4.57 -1.91 -12.25
N VAL A 5 -5.77 -1.56 -11.81
CA VAL A 5 -6.30 -1.92 -10.49
C VAL A 5 -6.27 -3.44 -10.27
N SER A 6 -6.68 -4.24 -11.27
CA SER A 6 -6.69 -5.71 -11.18
C SER A 6 -5.30 -6.27 -10.91
N SER A 7 -4.31 -5.89 -11.71
CA SER A 7 -2.92 -6.35 -11.55
C SER A 7 -2.29 -5.88 -10.24
N ALA A 8 -2.61 -4.66 -9.79
CA ALA A 8 -2.10 -4.12 -8.53
C ALA A 8 -2.68 -4.86 -7.31
N ARG A 9 -3.98 -5.19 -7.34
CA ARG A 9 -4.65 -5.98 -6.29
C ARG A 9 -4.14 -7.41 -6.23
N GLU A 10 -4.03 -8.08 -7.38
CA GLU A 10 -3.52 -9.45 -7.48
C GLU A 10 -2.11 -9.59 -6.91
N ALA A 11 -1.25 -8.59 -7.14
CA ALA A 11 0.12 -8.57 -6.64
C ALA A 11 0.27 -7.92 -5.25
N GLY A 12 -0.82 -7.53 -4.57
CA GLY A 12 -0.77 -6.92 -3.25
C GLY A 12 0.04 -5.61 -3.18
N MET A 13 0.08 -4.85 -4.28
CA MET A 13 0.92 -3.64 -4.39
C MET A 13 0.46 -2.56 -3.42
N LEU A 14 1.43 -1.90 -2.78
CA LEU A 14 1.17 -0.77 -1.89
C LEU A 14 0.76 0.46 -2.72
N PRO A 15 -0.42 1.07 -2.48
CA PRO A 15 -0.79 2.33 -3.10
C PRO A 15 0.21 3.42 -2.73
N LEU A 16 0.65 4.21 -3.72
CA LEU A 16 1.66 5.25 -3.52
C LEU A 16 1.30 6.25 -2.41
N GLY A 17 0.01 6.57 -2.26
CA GLY A 17 -0.48 7.49 -1.22
C GLY A 17 -0.35 6.95 0.22
N LEU A 18 -0.11 5.65 0.41
CA LEU A 18 0.11 5.03 1.71
C LEU A 18 1.59 4.85 2.06
N ALA A 19 2.51 5.12 1.12
CA ALA A 19 3.93 4.97 1.35
C ALA A 19 4.49 6.00 2.37
N PRO A 20 4.10 7.29 2.35
CA PRO A 20 4.56 8.25 3.34
C PRO A 20 4.10 7.86 4.76
N GLY A 21 5.03 7.83 5.71
CA GLY A 21 4.74 7.45 7.11
C GLY A 21 4.73 5.93 7.37
N SER A 22 4.82 5.11 6.32
CA SER A 22 4.97 3.66 6.48
C SER A 22 6.39 3.28 6.93
N VAL A 23 6.49 2.18 7.67
CA VAL A 23 7.76 1.64 8.20
C VAL A 23 8.10 0.35 7.47
N LEU A 24 9.32 0.22 6.94
CA LEU A 24 9.75 -1.03 6.30
C LEU A 24 9.86 -2.16 7.33
N ARG A 25 9.26 -3.32 7.01
CA ARG A 25 9.32 -4.55 7.83
C ARG A 25 10.51 -5.44 7.49
N LYS A 26 11.03 -5.31 6.27
CA LYS A 26 12.15 -6.09 5.74
C LYS A 26 12.96 -5.25 4.74
N PRO A 27 14.21 -5.62 4.45
CA PRO A 27 14.98 -4.96 3.41
C PRO A 27 14.27 -5.04 2.05
N VAL A 28 14.25 -3.93 1.33
CA VAL A 28 13.66 -3.80 -0.01
C VAL A 28 14.73 -3.31 -0.96
N ALA A 29 14.86 -3.95 -2.13
CA ALA A 29 15.85 -3.55 -3.12
C ALA A 29 15.43 -2.29 -3.89
N ARG A 30 16.41 -1.50 -4.34
CA ARG A 30 16.14 -0.36 -5.23
C ARG A 30 15.46 -0.87 -6.52
N GLY A 31 14.33 -0.25 -6.86
CA GLY A 31 13.54 -0.61 -8.04
C GLY A 31 12.53 -1.74 -7.81
N GLN A 32 12.52 -2.35 -6.62
CA GLN A 32 11.46 -3.29 -6.23
C GLN A 32 10.14 -2.53 -6.03
N THR A 33 9.03 -3.10 -6.50
CA THR A 33 7.68 -2.61 -6.20
C THR A 33 7.33 -2.96 -4.76
N LEU A 34 6.89 -1.96 -3.97
CA LEU A 34 6.42 -2.17 -2.61
C LEU A 34 5.05 -2.86 -2.59
N THR A 35 4.88 -3.74 -1.62
CA THR A 35 3.66 -4.46 -1.29
C THR A 35 3.25 -4.16 0.15
N TYR A 36 2.02 -4.51 0.51
CA TYR A 36 1.57 -4.42 1.91
C TYR A 36 2.45 -5.25 2.88
N ASP A 37 3.09 -6.32 2.40
CA ASP A 37 3.97 -7.16 3.24
C ASP A 37 5.35 -6.53 3.49
N ASP A 38 5.74 -5.53 2.71
CA ASP A 38 7.01 -4.83 2.86
C ASP A 38 6.97 -3.77 3.96
N VAL A 39 5.75 -3.34 4.36
CA VAL A 39 5.56 -2.18 5.23
C VAL A 39 4.59 -2.43 6.38
N GLU A 40 4.74 -1.63 7.42
CA GLU A 40 3.73 -1.37 8.42
C GLU A 40 3.09 -0.01 8.14
N LEU A 41 1.75 0.04 8.18
CA LEU A 41 1.01 1.28 8.06
C LEU A 41 0.67 1.82 9.44
N ASP A 42 0.83 3.14 9.61
CA ASP A 42 0.34 3.84 10.78
C ASP A 42 -1.17 4.06 10.65
N GLU A 43 -1.94 3.21 11.33
CA GLU A 43 -3.41 3.23 11.32
C GLU A 43 -4.00 4.49 12.01
N SER A 44 -3.17 5.35 12.65
CA SER A 44 -3.61 6.67 13.12
C SER A 44 -3.72 7.73 12.02
N LEU A 45 -3.11 7.47 10.84
CA LEU A 45 -3.13 8.41 9.73
C LEU A 45 -4.48 8.41 9.02
N THR A 46 -5.06 9.60 8.82
CA THR A 46 -6.34 9.79 8.11
C THR A 46 -6.34 9.12 6.73
N ILE A 47 -5.22 9.16 6.00
CA ILE A 47 -5.13 8.56 4.66
C ILE A 47 -5.25 7.03 4.70
N VAL A 48 -4.70 6.39 5.74
CA VAL A 48 -4.81 4.94 5.93
C VAL A 48 -6.25 4.59 6.23
N HIS A 49 -6.89 5.31 7.16
CA HIS A 49 -8.31 5.10 7.49
C HIS A 49 -9.24 5.26 6.29
N LEU A 50 -9.11 6.36 5.54
CA LEU A 50 -9.91 6.61 4.33
C LEU A 50 -9.70 5.53 3.28
N ARG A 51 -8.46 5.02 3.14
CA ARG A 51 -8.18 3.95 2.21
C ARG A 51 -8.86 2.64 2.62
N ARG A 52 -8.88 2.30 3.92
CA ARG A 52 -9.62 1.11 4.42
C ARG A 52 -11.10 1.21 4.09
N LEU A 53 -11.72 2.38 4.34
CA LEU A 53 -13.13 2.61 3.99
C LEU A 53 -13.37 2.44 2.50
N GLN A 54 -12.49 3.00 1.66
CA GLN A 54 -12.60 2.85 0.22
C GLN A 54 -12.48 1.38 -0.23
N ASP A 55 -11.59 0.61 0.37
CA ASP A 55 -11.40 -0.80 0.04
C ASP A 55 -12.60 -1.66 0.47
N LEU A 56 -13.32 -1.29 1.54
CA LEU A 56 -14.59 -1.92 1.93
C LEU A 56 -15.72 -1.64 0.93
N GLU A 57 -15.83 -0.40 0.46
CA GLU A 57 -16.88 0.01 -0.50
C GLU A 57 -16.63 -0.49 -1.93
N THR A 58 -15.37 -0.78 -2.27
CA THR A 58 -14.95 -1.18 -3.64
C THR A 58 -14.48 -2.64 -3.70
N GLY A 59 -14.95 -3.46 -2.75
CA GLY A 59 -14.69 -4.91 -2.65
C GLY A 59 -15.47 -5.71 -3.68
#